data_AF-A0A5J4ZUF1-F1
#
_entry.id   AF-A0A5J4ZUF1-F1
#
_cell.length_a   1.000
_cell.length_b   1.000
_cell.length_c   1.000
_cell.angle_alpha   90.00
_cell.angle_beta   90.00
_cell.angle_gamma   90.00
#
_symmetry.space_group_name_H-M   'P 1'
#
loop_
_entity.id
_entity.type
_entity.pdbx_description
1 polymer ?
#
loop_
_entity_poly.entity_id
_entity_poly.type
_entity_poly.pdbx_seq_one_letter_code
_entity_poly.pdbx_strand_id
1 'polypeptide(L)'
;MRQALNNLKATYSEFRFVNQENVFKVCDQPHPLHVKNMVRNVLGGKFDDACSDLKQLYDLGYSPTDIITTLFRIIKNYDMAEYLKLEFMKETGFAHMRICDGVGSYLQLCGLLAKLALVRGIAKAA
;
A
#
# COMPACT_ATOMS: atom_id res chain seq x y z
N MET A 1 4.15 20.16 9.26
CA MET A 1 3.48 20.86 10.38
C MET A 1 1.97 21.09 10.13
N ARG A 2 1.55 21.70 9.01
CA ARG A 2 0.12 22.00 8.75
C ARG A 2 -0.81 20.78 8.80
N GLN A 3 -0.45 19.68 8.13
CA GLN A 3 -1.26 18.45 8.08
C GLN A 3 -1.48 17.83 9.47
N ALA A 4 -0.44 17.78 10.31
CA ALA A 4 -0.54 17.25 11.66
C ALA A 4 -1.51 18.07 12.55
N LEU A 5 -1.47 19.40 12.45
CA LEU A 5 -2.39 20.28 13.19
C LEU A 5 -3.83 20.13 12.70
N ASN A 6 -4.03 20.04 11.38
CA ASN A 6 -5.35 19.84 10.79
C ASN A 6 -5.97 18.52 11.23
N ASN A 7 -5.18 17.43 11.17
CA ASN A 7 -5.65 16.10 11.56
C ASN A 7 -5.93 16.03 13.08
N LEU A 8 -5.10 16.66 13.91
CA LEU A 8 -5.35 16.76 15.35
C LEU A 8 -6.66 17.52 15.64
N LYS A 9 -6.85 18.67 15.00
CA LYS A 9 -8.06 19.48 15.16
C LYS A 9 -9.31 18.72 14.71
N ALA A 10 -9.25 18.05 13.56
CA ALA A 10 -10.35 17.25 13.04
C ALA A 10 -10.67 16.07 13.98
N THR A 11 -9.67 15.32 14.43
CA THR A 11 -9.83 14.20 15.38
C THR A 11 -10.49 14.65 16.69
N TYR A 12 -10.03 15.77 17.25
CA TYR A 12 -10.63 16.32 18.47
C TYR A 12 -12.05 16.85 18.23
N SER A 13 -12.32 17.46 17.07
CA SER A 13 -13.63 18.04 16.76
C SER A 13 -14.69 16.97 16.56
N GLU A 14 -14.32 15.84 15.95
CA GLU A 14 -15.23 14.74 15.63
C GLU A 14 -15.41 13.77 16.81
N PHE A 15 -14.32 13.37 17.49
CA PHE A 15 -14.35 12.30 18.48
C PHE A 15 -14.14 12.75 19.92
N ARG A 16 -13.76 14.03 20.17
CA ARG A 16 -13.43 14.62 21.49
C ARG A 16 -12.27 13.94 22.27
N PHE A 17 -11.82 12.77 21.84
CA PHE A 17 -10.71 12.00 22.40
C PHE A 17 -9.74 11.57 21.29
N VAL A 18 -8.46 11.87 21.48
CA VAL A 18 -7.41 11.58 20.49
C VAL A 18 -6.74 10.26 20.85
N ASN A 19 -7.03 9.23 20.06
CA ASN A 19 -6.39 7.93 20.14
C ASN A 19 -5.99 7.45 18.73
N GLN A 20 -5.23 6.35 18.65
CA GLN A 20 -4.74 5.82 17.38
C GLN A 20 -5.87 5.53 16.38
N GLU A 21 -6.94 4.89 16.84
CA GLU A 21 -8.07 4.51 15.99
C GLU A 21 -8.76 5.73 15.37
N ASN A 22 -9.04 6.76 16.16
CA ASN A 22 -9.69 7.99 15.71
C ASN A 22 -8.78 8.78 14.77
N VAL A 23 -7.47 8.81 15.02
CA VAL A 23 -6.51 9.46 14.11
C VAL A 23 -6.48 8.75 12.76
N PHE A 24 -6.51 7.42 12.72
CA PHE A 24 -6.54 6.68 11.46
C PHE A 24 -7.86 6.84 10.69
N LYS A 25 -9.00 6.96 11.41
CA LYS A 25 -10.31 7.27 10.79
C LYS A 25 -10.32 8.65 10.11
N VAL A 26 -9.68 9.66 10.71
CA VAL A 26 -9.67 11.04 10.18
C VAL A 26 -8.61 11.25 9.10
N CYS A 27 -7.51 10.50 9.14
CA CYS A 27 -6.41 10.69 8.18
C CYS A 27 -6.66 10.04 6.81
N ASP A 28 -7.68 9.19 6.66
CA ASP A 28 -8.02 8.46 5.42
C ASP A 28 -6.81 7.74 4.79
N GLN A 29 -5.89 7.22 5.61
CA GLN A 29 -4.75 6.42 5.14
C GLN A 29 -4.96 4.93 5.42
N PRO A 30 -4.64 4.05 4.47
CA PRO A 30 -4.74 2.61 4.69
C PRO A 30 -3.80 2.20 5.82
N HIS A 31 -4.33 1.46 6.79
CA HIS A 31 -3.56 1.08 7.97
C HIS A 31 -2.32 0.26 7.55
N PRO A 32 -1.09 0.65 7.98
CA PRO A 32 0.14 0.02 7.49
C PRO A 32 0.20 -1.50 7.65
N LEU A 33 -0.50 -2.04 8.65
CA LEU A 33 -0.57 -3.47 8.89
C LEU A 33 -1.23 -4.24 7.71
N HIS A 34 -2.28 -3.69 7.10
CA HIS A 34 -2.98 -4.34 5.97
C HIS A 34 -2.07 -4.40 4.75
N VAL A 35 -1.43 -3.28 4.41
CA VAL A 35 -0.48 -3.21 3.28
C VAL A 35 0.75 -4.09 3.53
N LYS A 36 1.20 -4.20 4.79
CA LYS A 36 2.32 -5.09 5.16
C LYS A 36 1.95 -6.56 5.00
N ASN A 37 0.73 -6.94 5.37
CA ASN A 37 0.21 -8.29 5.16
C ASN A 37 0.08 -8.62 3.66
N MET A 38 -0.38 -7.67 2.85
CA MET A 38 -0.42 -7.81 1.39
C MET A 38 0.97 -8.10 0.81
N VAL A 39 2.00 -7.34 1.20
CA VAL A 39 3.40 -7.59 0.78
C VAL A 39 3.89 -8.96 1.26
N ARG A 40 3.58 -9.34 2.50
CA ARG A 40 3.89 -10.67 3.05
C ARG A 40 3.23 -11.79 2.24
N ASN A 41 1.99 -11.63 1.80
CA ASN A 41 1.26 -12.61 1.02
C ASN A 41 1.87 -12.79 -0.38
N VAL A 42 2.28 -11.69 -1.03
CA VAL A 42 3.03 -11.74 -2.29
C VAL A 42 4.35 -12.51 -2.11
N LEU A 43 5.13 -12.22 -1.08
CA LEU A 43 6.38 -12.94 -0.78
C LEU A 43 6.12 -14.43 -0.46
N GLY A 44 5.05 -14.72 0.28
CA GLY A 44 4.59 -16.07 0.59
C GLY A 44 4.09 -16.85 -0.64
N GLY A 45 3.80 -16.17 -1.76
CA GLY A 45 3.22 -16.79 -2.96
C GLY A 45 1.73 -17.01 -2.88
N LYS A 46 1.08 -16.37 -1.91
CA LYS A 46 -0.36 -16.39 -1.70
C LYS A 46 -0.96 -15.23 -2.47
N PHE A 47 -1.00 -15.36 -3.80
CA PHE A 47 -1.42 -14.27 -4.68
C PHE A 47 -2.90 -13.91 -4.48
N ASP A 48 -3.77 -14.90 -4.32
CA ASP A 48 -5.20 -14.68 -4.10
C ASP A 48 -5.47 -13.95 -2.78
N ASP A 49 -4.73 -14.28 -1.71
CA ASP A 49 -4.80 -13.58 -0.43
C ASP A 49 -4.35 -12.11 -0.58
N ALA A 50 -3.26 -11.86 -1.32
CA ALA A 50 -2.79 -10.50 -1.58
C ALA A 50 -3.80 -9.67 -2.40
N CYS A 51 -4.46 -10.28 -3.39
CA CYS A 51 -5.53 -9.65 -4.14
C CYS A 51 -6.76 -9.36 -3.27
N SER A 52 -7.07 -10.24 -2.32
CA SER A 52 -8.16 -10.04 -1.37
C SER A 52 -7.87 -8.88 -0.41
N ASP A 53 -6.63 -8.77 0.09
CA ASP A 53 -6.18 -7.63 0.90
C ASP A 53 -6.29 -6.30 0.11
N LEU A 54 -5.87 -6.30 -1.15
CA LEU A 54 -5.99 -5.14 -2.03
C LEU A 54 -7.44 -4.76 -2.27
N LYS A 55 -8.31 -5.75 -2.53
CA LYS A 55 -9.73 -5.54 -2.74
C LYS A 55 -10.39 -4.92 -1.51
N GLN A 56 -10.04 -5.39 -0.32
CA GLN A 56 -10.54 -4.80 0.93
C GLN A 56 -10.17 -3.31 1.04
N LEU A 57 -8.92 -2.94 0.74
CA LEU A 57 -8.51 -1.54 0.75
C LEU A 57 -9.24 -0.71 -0.31
N TYR A 58 -9.47 -1.27 -1.49
CA TYR A 58 -10.19 -0.60 -2.57
C TYR A 58 -11.66 -0.39 -2.22
N ASP A 59 -12.33 -1.41 -1.66
CA ASP A 59 -13.75 -1.37 -1.27
C ASP A 59 -13.99 -0.44 -0.07
N LEU A 60 -12.97 -0.21 0.77
CA LEU A 60 -12.97 0.82 1.82
C LEU A 60 -12.89 2.26 1.27
N GLY A 61 -12.70 2.43 -0.04
CA GLY A 61 -12.70 3.74 -0.70
C GLY A 61 -11.34 4.45 -0.71
N TYR A 62 -10.25 3.77 -0.35
CA TYR A 62 -8.91 4.37 -0.43
C TYR A 62 -8.54 4.65 -1.89
N SER A 63 -7.96 5.82 -2.15
CA SER A 63 -7.55 6.17 -3.51
C SER A 63 -6.40 5.27 -3.97
N PRO A 64 -6.31 4.94 -5.28
CA PRO A 64 -5.18 4.21 -5.85
C PRO A 64 -3.84 4.85 -5.53
N THR A 65 -3.80 6.18 -5.49
CA THR A 65 -2.62 6.98 -5.14
C THR A 65 -2.21 6.77 -3.68
N ASP A 66 -3.16 6.73 -2.75
CA ASP A 66 -2.87 6.47 -1.33
C ASP A 66 -2.40 5.03 -1.10
N ILE A 67 -3.02 4.06 -1.79
CA ILE A 67 -2.63 2.65 -1.75
C ILE A 67 -1.18 2.49 -2.23
N ILE A 68 -0.84 3.05 -3.39
CA ILE A 68 0.49 2.85 -3.98
C ILE A 68 1.59 3.61 -3.23
N THR A 69 1.31 4.82 -2.73
CA THR A 69 2.28 5.59 -1.93
C THR A 69 2.54 4.92 -0.58
N THR A 70 1.50 4.33 0.03
CA THR A 70 1.65 3.53 1.26
C THR A 70 2.43 2.25 0.99
N LEU A 71 2.11 1.54 -0.10
CA LEU A 71 2.83 0.34 -0.54
C LEU A 71 4.33 0.61 -0.73
N PHE A 72 4.69 1.70 -1.42
CA PHE A 72 6.08 2.10 -1.62
C PHE A 72 6.80 2.36 -0.28
N ARG A 73 6.14 3.04 0.66
CA ARG A 73 6.69 3.28 2.01
C ARG A 73 6.90 1.98 2.78
N ILE A 74 5.99 1.02 2.64
CA ILE A 74 6.09 -0.28 3.30
C ILE A 74 7.26 -1.07 2.70
N ILE A 75 7.32 -1.21 1.37
CA ILE A 75 8.40 -1.96 0.68
C ILE A 75 9.76 -1.41 1.07
N LYS A 76 9.93 -0.08 1.07
CA LYS A 76 11.20 0.59 1.41
C LYS A 76 11.72 0.19 2.80
N ASN A 77 10.82 -0.02 3.76
CA ASN A 77 11.15 -0.36 5.15
C ASN A 77 10.92 -1.85 5.47
N TYR A 78 10.61 -2.66 4.47
CA TYR A 78 10.33 -4.08 4.66
C TYR A 78 11.64 -4.86 4.78
N ASP A 79 11.67 -5.83 5.69
CA ASP A 79 12.82 -6.71 5.87
C ASP A 79 12.81 -7.82 4.81
N MET A 80 13.63 -7.65 3.77
CA MET A 80 13.81 -8.58 2.66
C MET A 80 15.17 -8.37 1.98
N ALA A 81 15.57 -9.32 1.13
CA ALA A 81 16.80 -9.21 0.34
C ALA A 81 16.84 -7.93 -0.49
N GLU A 82 17.99 -7.24 -0.48
CA GLU A 82 18.10 -5.89 -1.05
C GLU A 82 17.80 -5.87 -2.55
N TYR A 83 18.26 -6.88 -3.30
CA TYR A 83 17.92 -7.02 -4.72
C TYR A 83 16.40 -7.08 -4.95
N LEU A 84 15.70 -7.90 -4.17
CA LEU A 84 14.24 -8.05 -4.29
C LEU A 84 13.52 -6.74 -3.93
N LYS A 85 14.01 -6.04 -2.90
CA LYS A 85 13.48 -4.73 -2.48
C LYS A 85 13.59 -3.70 -3.60
N LEU A 86 14.74 -3.62 -4.27
CA LEU A 86 14.98 -2.70 -5.37
C LEU A 86 14.07 -2.98 -6.57
N GLU A 87 13.91 -4.25 -6.96
CA GLU A 87 12.99 -4.62 -8.06
C GLU A 87 11.53 -4.32 -7.68
N PHE A 88 11.11 -4.59 -6.44
CA PHE A 88 9.77 -4.24 -5.96
C PHE A 88 9.53 -2.72 -6.00
N MET A 89 10.51 -1.93 -5.56
CA MET A 89 10.43 -0.47 -5.61
C MET A 89 10.34 0.06 -7.04
N LYS A 90 11.10 -0.53 -7.97
CA LYS A 90 11.08 -0.18 -9.40
C LYS A 90 9.72 -0.44 -10.04
N GLU A 91 9.15 -1.64 -9.85
CA GLU A 91 7.82 -1.97 -10.39
C GLU A 91 6.71 -1.10 -9.78
N THR A 92 6.81 -0.81 -8.47
CA THR A 92 5.89 0.12 -7.79
C THR A 92 6.02 1.54 -8.36
N GLY A 93 7.23 2.00 -8.68
CA GLY A 93 7.46 3.29 -9.31
C GLY A 93 6.81 3.42 -10.70
N PHE A 94 6.93 2.39 -11.54
CA PHE A 94 6.26 2.37 -12.84
C PHE A 94 4.74 2.37 -12.73
N ALA A 95 4.18 1.62 -11.79
CA ALA A 95 2.74 1.64 -11.53
C ALA A 95 2.29 3.01 -11.00
N HIS A 96 3.08 3.67 -10.16
CA HIS A 96 2.77 5.01 -9.65
C HIS A 96 2.73 6.05 -10.76
N MET A 97 3.70 6.01 -11.68
CA MET A 97 3.70 6.86 -12.87
C MET A 97 2.41 6.69 -13.68
N ARG A 98 1.98 5.45 -13.96
CA ARG A 98 0.73 5.19 -14.70
C ARG A 98 -0.52 5.69 -13.98
N ILE A 99 -0.55 5.58 -12.65
CA ILE A 99 -1.64 6.13 -11.84
C ILE A 99 -1.67 7.66 -11.95
N CYS A 100 -0.50 8.32 -11.89
CA CYS A 100 -0.38 9.76 -12.10
C CYS A 100 -0.81 10.19 -13.51
N ASP A 101 -0.59 9.35 -14.54
CA ASP A 101 -1.06 9.57 -15.91
C ASP A 101 -2.58 9.35 -16.06
N GLY A 102 -3.29 9.01 -14.99
CA GLY A 102 -4.75 8.83 -14.95
C GLY A 102 -5.23 7.38 -14.97
N VAL A 103 -4.32 6.40 -15.03
CA VAL A 103 -4.68 4.97 -15.05
C VAL A 103 -4.73 4.42 -13.61
N GLY A 104 -5.72 4.88 -12.85
CA GLY A 104 -5.93 4.52 -11.44
C GLY A 104 -6.92 3.37 -11.19
N SER A 105 -7.07 2.41 -12.11
CA SER A 105 -8.08 1.35 -11.94
C SER A 105 -7.65 0.28 -10.95
N TYR A 106 -8.62 -0.43 -10.36
CA TYR A 106 -8.36 -1.63 -9.56
C TYR A 106 -7.51 -2.67 -10.33
N LEU A 107 -7.75 -2.80 -11.64
CA LEU A 107 -6.97 -3.68 -12.52
C LEU A 107 -5.49 -3.28 -12.58
N GLN A 108 -5.17 -1.98 -12.60
CA GLN A 108 -3.79 -1.49 -12.59
C GLN A 108 -3.04 -1.91 -11.32
N LEU A 109 -3.73 -1.87 -10.17
CA LEU A 109 -3.19 -2.31 -8.88
C LEU A 109 -3.02 -3.84 -8.81
N CYS A 110 -3.98 -4.60 -9.34
CA CYS A 110 -3.84 -6.06 -9.48
C CYS A 110 -2.66 -6.43 -10.38
N GLY A 111 -2.49 -5.72 -11.48
CA GLY A 111 -1.36 -5.90 -12.40
C GLY A 111 -0.01 -5.61 -11.72
N LEU A 112 0.05 -4.64 -10.80
CA LEU A 112 1.22 -4.42 -9.96
C LEU A 112 1.51 -5.64 -9.07
N LEU A 113 0.51 -6.17 -8.33
CA LEU A 113 0.71 -7.36 -7.50
C LEU A 113 1.20 -8.56 -8.32
N ALA A 114 0.68 -8.75 -9.54
CA ALA A 114 1.12 -9.83 -10.43
C ALA A 114 2.59 -9.65 -10.83
N LYS A 115 3.03 -8.44 -11.16
CA LYS A 115 4.44 -8.11 -11.44
C LYS A 115 5.33 -8.42 -10.25
N LEU A 116 4.94 -8.04 -9.04
CA LEU A 116 5.70 -8.34 -7.82
C LEU A 116 5.81 -9.87 -7.57
N ALA A 117 4.73 -10.62 -7.83
CA ALA A 117 4.73 -12.07 -7.71
C ALA A 117 5.68 -12.74 -8.74
N LEU A 118 5.74 -12.22 -9.97
CA LEU A 118 6.68 -12.68 -11.01
C LEU A 118 8.14 -12.40 -10.63
N VAL A 119 8.44 -11.17 -10.18
CA VAL A 119 9.78 -10.79 -9.70
C VAL A 119 10.24 -11.73 -8.59
N ARG A 120 9.36 -12.04 -7.64
CA ARG A 120 9.63 -13.04 -6.60
C ARG A 120 9.94 -14.42 -7.19
N GLY A 121 9.19 -14.84 -8.21
CA GLY A 121 9.42 -16.12 -8.89
C GLY A 121 10.82 -16.21 -9.52
N ILE A 122 11.25 -15.14 -10.18
CA ILE A 122 12.59 -15.04 -10.77
C ILE A 122 13.68 -15.08 -9.70
N ALA A 123 13.50 -14.32 -8.61
CA ALA A 123 14.47 -14.29 -7.50
C ALA A 123 14.60 -15.61 -6.73
N LYS A 124 13.62 -16.53 -6.83
CA LYS A 124 13.73 -17.89 -6.28
C LYS A 124 14.43 -18.87 -7.24
N ALA A 125 14.46 -18.57 -8.53
CA ALA A 125 15.04 -19.43 -9.55
C ALA A 125 16.52 -19.12 -9.83
N ALA A 126 16.97 -17.91 -9.46
CA ALA A 126 18.37 -17.48 -9.44
C ALA A 126 19.03 -17.84 -8.11
#